data_AF-A0A8J7LKW4-F1
#
_entry.id   AF-A0A8J7LKW4-F1
#
_cell.length_a   1.000
_cell.length_b   1.000
_cell.length_c   1.000
_cell.angle_alpha   90.00
_cell.angle_beta   90.00
_cell.angle_gamma   90.00
#
_symmetry.space_group_name_H-M   'P 1'
#
loop_
_entity.id
_entity.type
_entity.pdbx_description
1 polymer ?
#
loop_
_entity_poly.entity_id
_entity_poly.type
_entity_poly.pdbx_seq_one_letter_code
_entity_poly.pdbx_strand_id
1 'polypeptide(L)'
;MVSPRLKSLIEAHQSDKDGWQFFPVEILNKDDTPYGTYYIWGVHRLVDAIDETSEGMKTVAGPVDGQHRWTFTGAKGPERLKLKKSVIDGLNAWIDFRFQPGAQIFVSDVLMQAMQDAGISFVNFDTRWSEI
;
A
#
# COMPACT_ATOMS: atom_id res chain seq x y z
N MET A 1 -10.91 1.01 -5.23
CA MET A 1 -11.74 2.24 -5.19
C MET A 1 -12.02 2.59 -3.74
N VAL A 2 -12.08 3.87 -3.42
CA VAL A 2 -12.25 4.40 -2.06
C VAL A 2 -13.57 5.16 -1.99
N SER A 3 -14.39 4.86 -0.98
CA SER A 3 -15.64 5.59 -0.72
C SER A 3 -15.37 6.97 -0.12
N PRO A 4 -16.31 7.93 -0.15
CA PRO A 4 -16.16 9.22 0.51
C PRO A 4 -15.78 9.09 1.99
N ARG A 5 -16.41 8.14 2.70
CA ARG A 5 -16.11 7.87 4.12
C ARG A 5 -14.68 7.40 4.34
N LEU A 6 -14.19 6.47 3.52
CA LEU A 6 -12.83 5.96 3.62
C LEU A 6 -11.80 7.03 3.20
N LYS A 7 -12.11 7.84 2.17
CA LYS A 7 -11.29 8.98 1.77
C LYS A 7 -11.06 9.93 2.94
N SER A 8 -12.14 10.42 3.57
CA SER A 8 -12.02 11.35 4.69
C SER A 8 -11.23 10.78 5.86
N LEU A 9 -11.35 9.47 6.12
CA LEU A 9 -10.60 8.78 7.15
C LEU A 9 -9.10 8.74 6.83
N ILE A 10 -8.73 8.43 5.58
CA ILE A 10 -7.33 8.43 5.14
C ILE A 10 -6.75 9.84 5.20
N GLU A 11 -7.51 10.85 4.76
CA GLU A 11 -7.09 12.26 4.81
C GLU A 11 -6.88 12.77 6.24
N ALA A 12 -7.67 12.31 7.21
CA ALA A 12 -7.48 12.68 8.61
C ALA A 12 -6.15 12.19 9.20
N HIS A 13 -5.49 11.22 8.56
CA HIS A 13 -4.21 10.67 9.00
C HIS A 13 -3.04 11.13 8.12
N GLN A 14 -3.26 12.06 7.19
CA GLN A 14 -2.21 12.50 6.27
C GLN A 14 -1.02 13.14 7.01
N SER A 15 0.18 12.68 6.71
CA SER A 15 1.44 13.30 7.12
C SER A 15 2.05 14.12 5.99
N ASP A 16 3.04 14.95 6.33
CA ASP A 16 3.90 15.66 5.36
C ASP A 16 4.84 14.73 4.58
N LYS A 17 5.13 13.53 5.13
CA LYS A 17 5.94 12.50 4.48
C LYS A 17 5.15 11.67 3.46
N ASP A 18 3.83 11.63 3.58
CA ASP A 18 2.98 10.90 2.67
C ASP A 18 3.11 11.41 1.21
N GLY A 19 2.76 10.56 0.26
CA GLY A 19 2.79 10.88 -1.16
C GLY A 19 1.65 10.15 -1.87
N TRP A 20 0.43 10.65 -1.67
CA TRP A 20 -0.76 10.11 -2.29
C TRP A 20 -1.80 11.20 -2.54
N GLN A 21 -2.72 10.93 -3.46
CA GLN A 21 -3.86 11.81 -3.76
C GLN A 21 -5.09 11.01 -4.17
N PHE A 22 -6.26 11.64 -4.12
CA PHE A 22 -7.52 11.04 -4.52
C PHE A 22 -8.04 11.66 -5.81
N PHE A 23 -8.40 10.82 -6.77
CA PHE A 23 -9.02 11.24 -8.02
C PHE A 23 -10.50 10.87 -8.01
N PRO A 24 -11.42 11.82 -8.18
CA PRO A 24 -12.85 11.53 -8.18
C PRO A 24 -13.23 10.74 -9.43
N VAL A 25 -14.14 9.79 -9.25
CA VAL A 25 -14.75 8.98 -10.30
C VAL A 25 -16.25 8.94 -10.02
N GLU A 26 -17.04 9.35 -11.02
CA GLU A 26 -18.49 9.17 -10.97
C GLU A 26 -18.83 7.72 -11.32
N ILE A 27 -19.61 7.09 -10.46
CA ILE A 27 -20.17 5.76 -10.68
C ILE A 27 -21.58 5.95 -11.19
N LEU A 28 -21.90 5.26 -12.29
CA LEU A 28 -23.22 5.25 -12.89
C LEU A 28 -23.91 3.91 -12.60
N ASN A 29 -25.24 3.95 -12.50
CA ASN A 29 -26.08 2.78 -12.57
C ASN A 29 -26.08 2.21 -14.01
N LYS A 30 -26.69 1.04 -14.21
CA LYS A 30 -26.79 0.42 -15.56
C LYS A 30 -27.63 1.23 -16.55
N ASP A 31 -28.45 2.15 -16.07
CA ASP A 31 -29.29 3.05 -16.86
C ASP A 31 -28.65 4.44 -17.06
N ASP A 32 -27.33 4.53 -16.84
CA ASP A 32 -26.53 5.76 -16.94
C ASP A 32 -26.90 6.87 -15.94
N THR A 33 -27.78 6.60 -14.96
CA THR A 33 -28.05 7.56 -13.89
C THR A 33 -26.93 7.58 -12.85
N PRO A 34 -26.61 8.74 -12.23
CA PRO A 34 -25.57 8.80 -11.21
C PRO A 34 -25.89 7.93 -9.98
N TYR A 35 -24.96 7.03 -9.64
CA TYR A 35 -24.98 6.28 -8.38
C TYR A 35 -24.29 7.05 -7.26
N GLY A 36 -23.13 7.67 -7.56
CA GLY A 36 -22.39 8.51 -6.62
C GLY A 36 -20.90 8.64 -6.97
N THR A 37 -20.19 9.50 -6.24
CA THR A 37 -18.76 9.72 -6.44
C THR A 37 -17.93 8.83 -5.53
N TYR A 38 -16.97 8.14 -6.13
CA TYR A 38 -15.92 7.38 -5.46
C TYR A 38 -14.55 7.92 -5.88
N TYR A 39 -13.49 7.37 -5.31
CA TYR A 39 -12.15 7.88 -5.54
C TYR A 39 -11.17 6.76 -5.90
N ILE A 40 -10.27 7.04 -6.84
CA ILE A 40 -9.04 6.27 -7.03
C ILE A 40 -8.02 6.82 -6.04
N TRP A 41 -7.43 5.94 -5.23
CA TRP A 41 -6.34 6.29 -4.33
C TRP A 41 -5.00 6.13 -5.06
N GLY A 42 -4.45 7.24 -5.54
CA GLY A 42 -3.17 7.28 -6.23
C GLY A 42 -2.01 7.44 -5.27
N VAL A 43 -1.49 6.33 -4.75
CA VAL A 43 -0.27 6.30 -3.93
C VAL A 43 0.96 6.34 -4.86
N HIS A 44 1.73 7.41 -4.77
CA HIS A 44 2.92 7.66 -5.59
C HIS A 44 4.22 7.69 -4.78
N ARG A 45 4.14 7.58 -3.45
CA ARG A 45 5.30 7.36 -2.59
C ARG A 45 5.86 5.95 -2.82
N LEU A 46 6.93 5.90 -3.61
CA LEU A 46 7.73 4.71 -3.87
C LEU A 46 8.93 4.67 -2.94
N VAL A 47 9.16 3.54 -2.28
CA VAL A 47 10.28 3.35 -1.34
C VAL A 47 11.00 2.02 -1.56
N ASP A 48 12.22 1.92 -1.07
CA ASP A 48 12.99 0.67 -0.90
C ASP A 48 13.05 0.34 0.59
N ALA A 49 11.96 -0.22 1.11
CA ALA A 49 11.80 -0.50 2.52
C ALA A 49 12.10 -1.97 2.85
N ILE A 50 11.89 -2.90 1.92
CA ILE A 50 12.07 -4.33 2.19
C ILE A 50 13.54 -4.67 2.37
N ASP A 51 13.86 -5.31 3.49
CA ASP A 51 15.20 -5.78 3.79
C ASP A 51 15.56 -7.01 2.94
N GLU A 52 16.78 -7.02 2.42
CA GLU A 52 17.30 -8.09 1.56
C GLU A 52 17.46 -9.43 2.26
N THR A 53 17.54 -9.44 3.59
CA THR A 53 17.60 -10.66 4.42
C THR A 53 16.22 -11.24 4.73
N SER A 54 15.16 -10.72 4.10
CA SER A 54 13.80 -11.26 4.24
C SER A 54 13.72 -12.69 3.75
N GLU A 55 12.96 -13.52 4.47
CA GLU A 55 12.74 -14.92 4.10
C GLU A 55 11.98 -15.00 2.77
N GLY A 56 12.33 -15.99 1.95
CA GLY A 56 11.67 -16.21 0.66
C GLY A 56 12.04 -15.21 -0.44
N MET A 57 12.93 -14.25 -0.18
CA MET A 57 13.46 -13.34 -1.21
C MET A 57 14.72 -13.91 -1.86
N LYS A 58 14.76 -13.82 -3.19
CA LYS A 58 15.95 -14.16 -3.99
C LYS A 58 16.28 -13.05 -4.97
N THR A 59 17.55 -12.67 -4.99
CA THR A 59 18.13 -11.80 -6.01
C THR A 59 18.12 -12.50 -7.38
N VAL A 60 17.58 -11.85 -8.42
CA VAL A 60 17.52 -12.44 -9.76
C VAL A 60 18.71 -12.01 -10.63
N ALA A 61 19.14 -10.74 -10.52
CA ALA A 61 20.41 -10.20 -11.07
C ALA A 61 20.51 -8.68 -10.81
N GLY A 62 21.75 -8.15 -10.78
CA GLY A 62 22.07 -6.72 -10.70
C GLY A 62 22.76 -6.30 -9.40
N PRO A 63 23.43 -5.13 -9.35
CA PRO A 63 23.79 -4.48 -8.09
C PRO A 63 22.53 -3.94 -7.39
N VAL A 64 22.55 -3.87 -6.06
CA VAL A 64 21.46 -3.28 -5.25
C VAL A 64 21.53 -1.75 -5.37
N ASP A 65 21.02 -1.21 -6.47
CA ASP A 65 21.12 0.21 -6.85
C ASP A 65 19.76 0.88 -7.13
N GLY A 66 18.67 0.25 -6.70
CA GLY A 66 17.29 0.71 -6.96
C GLY A 66 16.69 0.25 -8.29
N GLN A 67 17.45 -0.42 -9.16
CA GLN A 67 16.92 -1.13 -10.34
C GLN A 67 16.97 -2.65 -10.20
N HIS A 68 17.33 -3.13 -9.01
CA HIS A 68 17.52 -4.54 -8.72
C HIS A 68 16.22 -5.34 -8.85
N ARG A 69 16.27 -6.44 -9.61
CA ARG A 69 15.13 -7.34 -9.78
C ARG A 69 15.15 -8.41 -8.71
N TRP A 70 14.02 -8.55 -8.01
CA TRP A 70 13.79 -9.57 -6.99
C TRP A 70 12.83 -10.64 -7.49
N THR A 71 12.97 -11.87 -6.99
CA THR A 71 12.00 -12.94 -7.17
C THR A 71 11.69 -13.57 -5.82
N PHE A 72 10.55 -14.25 -5.74
CA PHE A 72 10.14 -15.00 -4.55
C PHE A 72 10.44 -16.49 -4.74
N THR A 73 10.90 -17.17 -3.70
CA THR A 73 11.05 -18.63 -3.72
C THR A 73 9.76 -19.28 -3.18
N GLY A 74 9.03 -20.01 -4.03
CA GLY A 74 7.87 -20.81 -3.63
C GLY A 74 6.54 -20.41 -4.28
N ALA A 75 5.47 -21.12 -3.93
CA ALA A 75 4.12 -20.87 -4.41
C ALA A 75 3.39 -19.91 -3.45
N LYS A 76 3.15 -18.66 -3.90
CA LYS A 76 2.36 -17.59 -3.27
C LYS A 76 3.04 -16.76 -2.16
N GLY A 77 3.87 -15.82 -2.61
CA GLY A 77 4.22 -14.59 -1.88
C GLY A 77 5.30 -14.78 -0.82
N PRO A 78 6.05 -13.72 -0.49
CA PRO A 78 7.07 -13.77 0.55
C PRO A 78 6.40 -13.95 1.91
N GLU A 79 6.70 -15.05 2.60
CA GLU A 79 6.32 -15.22 3.99
C GLU A 79 7.32 -14.41 4.84
N ARG A 80 6.82 -13.42 5.60
CA ARG A 80 7.60 -12.64 6.60
C ARG A 80 8.68 -11.72 6.02
N LEU A 81 8.27 -10.72 5.23
CA LEU A 81 9.21 -9.64 4.90
C LEU A 81 9.51 -8.78 6.12
N LYS A 82 10.77 -8.34 6.17
CA LYS A 82 11.29 -7.36 7.11
C LYS A 82 11.28 -5.99 6.43
N LEU A 83 10.82 -4.97 7.13
CA LEU A 83 10.80 -3.59 6.65
C LEU A 83 11.77 -2.71 7.43
N LYS A 84 12.57 -1.91 6.73
CA LYS A 84 13.48 -0.92 7.31
C LYS A 84 12.67 0.23 7.89
N LYS A 85 12.59 0.31 9.22
CA LYS A 85 11.84 1.37 9.91
C LYS A 85 12.23 2.78 9.48
N SER A 86 13.53 3.05 9.30
CA SER A 86 14.04 4.37 8.89
C SER A 86 13.52 4.85 7.53
N VAL A 87 13.04 3.95 6.67
CA VAL A 87 12.50 4.28 5.35
C VAL A 87 11.01 4.58 5.40
N ILE A 88 10.28 3.89 6.28
CA ILE A 88 8.81 3.99 6.38
C ILE A 88 8.32 4.87 7.53
N ASP A 89 9.23 5.35 8.39
CA ASP A 89 8.89 6.14 9.56
C ASP A 89 8.07 7.39 9.20
N GLY A 90 6.86 7.47 9.75
CA GLY A 90 5.89 8.54 9.52
C GLY A 90 5.09 8.45 8.21
N LEU A 91 5.26 7.40 7.40
CA LEU A 91 4.38 7.13 6.26
C LEU A 91 3.12 6.41 6.70
N ASN A 92 1.97 6.81 6.17
CA ASN A 92 0.69 6.11 6.39
C ASN A 92 0.30 5.21 5.24
N ALA A 93 0.76 5.52 4.02
CA ALA A 93 0.64 4.63 2.88
C ALA A 93 1.80 4.78 1.90
N TRP A 94 2.30 3.66 1.40
CA TRP A 94 3.39 3.62 0.42
C TRP A 94 3.33 2.38 -0.47
N ILE A 95 4.16 2.38 -1.49
CA ILE A 95 4.42 1.21 -2.33
C ILE A 95 5.92 0.93 -2.25
N ASP A 96 6.29 -0.31 -1.93
CA ASP A 96 7.68 -0.73 -2.15
C ASP A 96 7.90 -0.97 -3.66
N PHE A 97 8.99 -0.45 -4.21
CA PHE A 97 9.26 -0.52 -5.66
C PHE A 97 9.24 -1.96 -6.21
N ARG A 98 9.52 -2.95 -5.37
CA ARG A 98 9.50 -4.38 -5.73
C ARG A 98 8.11 -4.89 -6.09
N PHE A 99 7.05 -4.21 -5.67
CA PHE A 99 5.67 -4.55 -5.97
C PHE A 99 5.09 -3.74 -7.14
N GLN A 100 5.89 -2.93 -7.83
CA GLN A 100 5.48 -2.31 -9.09
C GLN A 100 5.52 -3.31 -10.26
N PRO A 101 4.56 -3.25 -11.22
CA PRO A 101 3.39 -2.36 -11.28
C PRO A 101 2.17 -2.87 -10.50
N GLY A 102 2.29 -4.01 -9.81
CA GLY A 102 1.22 -4.71 -9.11
C GLY A 102 0.81 -4.07 -7.79
N ALA A 103 0.44 -2.77 -7.80
CA ALA A 103 -0.37 -1.97 -6.87
C ALA A 103 -0.64 -2.46 -5.42
N GLN A 104 0.27 -3.18 -4.76
CA GLN A 104 0.15 -3.50 -3.34
C GLN A 104 0.53 -2.27 -2.53
N ILE A 105 -0.49 -1.63 -1.97
CA ILE A 105 -0.34 -0.49 -1.08
C ILE A 105 -0.11 -1.06 0.32
N PHE A 106 1.02 -0.69 0.92
CA PHE A 106 1.26 -0.88 2.34
C PHE A 106 0.61 0.26 3.10
N VAL A 107 0.07 -0.02 4.28
CA VAL A 107 -0.52 0.96 5.18
C VAL A 107 0.11 0.83 6.57
N SER A 108 0.24 1.94 7.29
CA SER A 108 0.71 1.93 8.67
C SER A 108 -0.31 1.25 9.60
N ASP A 109 0.16 0.72 10.73
CA ASP A 109 -0.70 0.16 11.77
C ASP A 109 -1.73 1.18 12.27
N VAL A 110 -1.34 2.45 12.40
CA VAL A 110 -2.23 3.53 12.84
C VAL A 110 -3.38 3.71 11.84
N LEU A 111 -3.09 3.77 10.54
CA LEU A 111 -4.12 3.92 9.52
C LEU A 111 -4.99 2.67 9.41
N MET A 112 -4.40 1.47 9.52
CA MET A 112 -5.12 0.20 9.54
C MET A 112 -6.09 0.15 10.73
N GLN A 113 -5.62 0.45 11.94
CA GLN A 113 -6.44 0.45 13.14
C GLN A 113 -7.58 1.46 13.03
N ALA A 114 -7.32 2.67 12.53
CA ALA A 114 -8.36 3.65 12.29
C ALA A 114 -9.45 3.14 11.32
N MET A 115 -9.07 2.45 10.24
CA MET A 115 -10.03 1.83 9.33
C MET A 115 -10.86 0.73 10.02
N GLN A 116 -10.24 -0.09 10.86
CA GLN A 116 -10.91 -1.14 11.63
C GLN A 116 -11.89 -0.57 12.66
N ASP A 117 -11.45 0.43 13.43
CA ASP A 117 -12.26 1.10 14.47
C ASP A 117 -13.47 1.83 13.86
N ALA A 118 -13.30 2.39 12.66
CA ALA A 118 -14.39 2.97 11.89
C ALA A 118 -15.30 1.91 11.25
N GLY A 119 -15.01 0.61 11.38
CA GLY A 119 -15.80 -0.45 10.77
C GLY A 119 -15.84 -0.35 9.24
N ILE A 120 -14.72 0.02 8.61
CA ILE A 120 -14.61 0.01 7.15
C ILE A 120 -14.65 -1.45 6.67
N SER A 121 -15.69 -1.79 5.92
CA SER A 121 -15.87 -3.11 5.30
C SER A 121 -15.19 -3.21 3.93
N PHE A 122 -14.99 -4.44 3.44
CA PHE A 122 -14.42 -4.76 2.12
C PHE A 122 -12.95 -4.32 1.92
N VAL A 123 -12.21 -4.15 3.01
CA VAL A 123 -10.75 -4.06 3.00
C VAL A 123 -10.20 -5.39 3.51
N ASN A 124 -9.26 -5.97 2.77
CA ASN A 124 -8.56 -7.18 3.19
C ASN A 124 -7.11 -6.81 3.50
N PHE A 125 -6.75 -6.87 4.78
CA PHE A 125 -5.38 -6.61 5.22
C PHE A 125 -4.62 -7.92 5.29
N ASP A 126 -3.46 -7.96 4.65
CA ASP A 126 -2.46 -9.00 4.90
C ASP A 126 -1.47 -8.47 5.92
N THR A 127 -1.44 -9.06 7.12
CA THR A 127 -0.67 -8.57 8.27
C THR A 127 0.61 -9.36 8.52
N ARG A 128 1.07 -10.17 7.56
CA ARG A 128 2.24 -11.05 7.72
C ARG A 128 3.60 -10.33 7.63
N TRP A 129 3.63 -9.02 7.90
CA TRP A 129 4.80 -8.15 7.76
C TRP A 129 5.31 -7.68 9.12
N SER A 130 6.63 -7.50 9.26
CA SER A 130 7.22 -7.01 10.51
C SER A 130 8.33 -5.98 10.25
N GLU A 131 8.35 -4.90 11.03
CA GLU A 131 9.47 -3.95 11.06
C GLU A 131 10.73 -4.58 11.70
N ILE A 132 11.90 -4.08 11.31
CA ILE A 132 13.20 -4.37 11.96
C ILE A 132 13.89 -3.11 12.47
#